data_AF-A0AAC8YX89-F1
#
_entry.id   AF-A0AAC8YX89-F1
#
_cell.length_a   1.000
_cell.length_b   1.000
_cell.length_c   1.000
_cell.angle_alpha   90.00
_cell.angle_beta   90.00
_cell.angle_gamma   90.00
#
_symmetry.space_group_name_H-M   'P 1'
#
loop_
_entity.id
_entity.type
_entity.pdbx_description
1 polymer ?
#
loop_
_entity_poly.entity_id
_entity_poly.type
_entity_poly.pdbx_seq_one_letter_code
_entity_poly.pdbx_strand_id
1 'polypeptide(L)'
;MREGALKLKAQLFCGDEPAIGPGKADLLEAIDREGSISAAGRSLGMSYRRSWLLVDSMNRCWAERLVETTAGGGAAKGARLTDCGRTVLASYRALERRLADAARRGGLDELTALMRAAPLPPSAKP
;
A
#
# COMPACT_ATOMS: atom_id res chain seq x y z
N MET A 1 3.03 -3.59 -6.34
CA MET A 1 3.89 -3.13 -7.46
C MET A 1 3.75 -4.04 -8.68
N ARG A 2 4.14 -3.57 -9.87
CA ARG A 2 4.19 -4.37 -11.10
C ARG A 2 5.57 -4.24 -11.72
N GLU A 3 6.17 -5.37 -12.08
CA GLU A 3 7.48 -5.46 -12.74
C GLU A 3 7.27 -6.23 -14.05
N GLY A 4 7.23 -5.51 -15.18
CA GLY A 4 6.85 -6.10 -16.47
C GLY A 4 5.51 -6.85 -16.41
N ALA A 5 5.52 -8.14 -16.75
CA ALA A 5 4.36 -9.02 -16.68
C ALA A 5 3.99 -9.47 -15.25
N LEU A 6 4.91 -9.34 -14.29
CA LEU A 6 4.74 -9.83 -12.93
C LEU A 6 4.06 -8.79 -12.04
N LYS A 7 2.99 -9.21 -11.34
CA LYS A 7 2.36 -8.42 -10.28
C LYS A 7 2.77 -9.00 -8.93
N LEU A 8 3.46 -8.19 -8.13
CA LEU A 8 3.85 -8.53 -6.76
C LEU A 8 3.08 -7.68 -5.76
N LYS A 9 2.53 -8.36 -4.75
CA LYS A 9 1.84 -7.74 -3.62
C LYS A 9 2.47 -8.22 -2.32
N ALA A 10 3.40 -7.43 -1.78
CA ALA A 10 3.92 -7.66 -0.44
C ALA A 10 2.87 -7.24 0.59
N GLN A 11 2.57 -8.09 1.56
CA GLN A 11 1.63 -7.78 2.64
C GLN A 11 2.17 -8.36 3.93
N LEU A 12 2.34 -7.52 4.94
CA LEU A 12 2.76 -7.91 6.28
C LEU A 12 1.54 -8.01 7.18
N PHE A 13 1.55 -8.98 8.08
CA PHE A 13 0.47 -9.28 9.00
C PHE A 13 0.95 -9.16 10.45
N CYS A 14 0.03 -8.73 11.32
CA CYS A 14 0.17 -8.76 12.77
C CYS A 14 -0.92 -9.71 13.30
N GLY A 15 -0.55 -10.97 13.57
CA GLY A 15 -1.53 -12.04 13.70
C GLY A 15 -2.29 -12.23 12.38
N ASP A 16 -3.61 -12.22 12.42
CA ASP A 16 -4.47 -12.32 11.23
C ASP A 16 -4.83 -10.95 10.60
N GLU A 17 -4.42 -9.85 11.23
CA GLU A 17 -4.71 -8.49 10.74
C GLU A 17 -3.63 -8.03 9.75
N PRO A 18 -3.99 -7.58 8.53
CA PRO A 18 -3.02 -7.02 7.59
C PRO A 18 -2.40 -5.72 8.11
N ALA A 19 -1.19 -5.76 8.68
CA ALA A 19 -0.51 -4.61 9.24
C ALA A 19 -0.16 -3.54 8.19
N ILE A 20 0.39 -3.96 7.04
CA ILE A 20 0.69 -3.05 5.92
C ILE A 20 0.73 -3.82 4.59
N GLY A 21 0.41 -3.12 3.51
CA GLY A 21 0.48 -3.58 2.13
C GLY A 21 0.32 -2.37 1.19
N PRO A 22 0.24 -2.55 -0.15
CA PRO A 22 0.36 -1.43 -1.07
C PRO A 22 -0.69 -0.35 -0.83
N GLY A 23 -1.96 -0.72 -0.69
CA GLY A 23 -3.03 0.26 -0.47
C GLY A 23 -2.98 0.95 0.89
N LYS A 24 -2.37 0.33 1.92
CA LYS A 24 -2.13 0.97 3.22
C LYS A 24 -0.96 1.94 3.15
N ALA A 25 0.10 1.58 2.42
CA ALA A 25 1.23 2.47 2.16
C ALA A 25 0.81 3.68 1.30
N ASP A 26 0.03 3.47 0.24
CA ASP A 26 -0.53 4.55 -0.59
C ASP A 26 -1.38 5.51 0.24
N LEU A 27 -2.17 4.98 1.20
CA LEU A 27 -2.96 5.80 2.12
C LEU A 27 -2.08 6.61 3.08
N LEU A 28 -0.99 6.06 3.61
CA LEU A 28 -0.06 6.80 4.46
C LEU A 28 0.60 7.95 3.68
N GLU A 29 1.04 7.71 2.45
CA GLU A 29 1.60 8.76 1.56
C GLU A 29 0.57 9.86 1.26
N ALA A 30 -0.67 9.48 0.98
CA ALA A 30 -1.74 10.44 0.74
C ALA A 30 -2.07 11.22 2.01
N ILE A 31 -2.06 10.61 3.20
CA ILE A 31 -2.25 11.35 4.46
C ILE A 31 -1.11 12.35 4.67
N ASP A 32 0.12 11.97 4.37
CA ASP A 32 1.28 12.86 4.52
C ASP A 32 1.19 14.08 3.60
N ARG A 33 0.72 13.87 2.36
CA ARG A 33 0.54 14.95 1.38
C ARG A 33 -0.68 15.83 1.68
N GLU A 34 -1.81 15.23 2.01
CA GLU A 34 -3.10 15.94 2.11
C GLU A 34 -3.41 16.46 3.52
N GLY A 35 -2.68 16.00 4.55
CA GLY A 35 -2.93 16.36 5.95
C GLY A 35 -4.30 15.91 6.48
N SER A 36 -4.99 14.99 5.81
CA SER A 36 -6.37 14.59 6.15
C SER A 36 -6.70 13.19 5.65
N ILE A 37 -7.23 12.32 6.52
CA ILE A 37 -7.71 10.98 6.15
C ILE A 37 -8.82 11.07 5.09
N SER A 38 -9.69 12.08 5.18
CA SER A 38 -10.81 12.23 4.25
C SER A 38 -10.33 12.65 2.85
N ALA A 39 -9.37 13.57 2.77
CA ALA A 39 -8.79 14.03 1.50
C ALA A 39 -7.93 12.94 0.87
N ALA A 40 -7.09 12.27 1.69
CA ALA A 40 -6.31 11.12 1.27
C ALA A 40 -7.20 10.01 0.69
N GLY A 41 -8.26 9.63 1.40
CA GLY A 41 -9.25 8.66 0.93
C GLY A 41 -9.87 9.05 -0.40
N ARG A 42 -10.34 10.30 -0.55
CA ARG A 42 -10.90 10.82 -1.81
C ARG A 42 -9.89 10.76 -2.96
N SER A 43 -8.63 11.14 -2.72
CA SER A 43 -7.57 11.10 -3.73
C SER A 43 -7.27 9.69 -4.25
N LEU A 44 -7.57 8.67 -3.43
CA LEU A 44 -7.38 7.26 -3.76
C LEU A 44 -8.69 6.56 -4.19
N GLY A 45 -9.78 7.30 -4.40
CA GLY A 45 -11.09 6.73 -4.76
C GLY A 45 -11.70 5.85 -3.65
N MET A 46 -11.33 6.08 -2.39
CA MET A 46 -11.81 5.35 -1.22
C MET A 46 -12.86 6.15 -0.44
N SER A 47 -13.85 5.46 0.14
CA SER A 47 -14.76 6.10 1.08
C SER A 47 -14.03 6.52 2.36
N TYR A 48 -14.56 7.53 3.06
CA TYR A 48 -14.02 7.92 4.36
C TYR A 48 -14.00 6.75 5.34
N ARG A 49 -15.09 5.98 5.43
CA ARG A 49 -15.19 4.79 6.30
C ARG A 49 -14.08 3.79 6.01
N ARG A 50 -13.82 3.49 4.73
CA ARG A 50 -12.74 2.57 4.33
C ARG A 50 -11.37 3.10 4.74
N SER A 51 -11.13 4.38 4.49
CA SER A 51 -9.86 5.03 4.84
C SER A 51 -9.60 5.01 6.34
N TRP A 52 -10.64 5.31 7.14
CA TRP A 52 -10.57 5.26 8.60
C TRP A 52 -10.29 3.83 9.10
N LEU A 53 -10.97 2.80 8.59
CA LEU A 53 -10.72 1.41 8.98
C LEU A 53 -9.29 0.95 8.67
N LEU A 54 -8.72 1.39 7.55
CA LEU A 54 -7.34 1.08 7.20
C LEU A 54 -6.34 1.77 8.16
N VAL A 55 -6.59 3.02 8.52
CA VAL A 55 -5.78 3.76 9.50
C VAL A 55 -5.87 3.14 10.89
N ASP A 56 -7.07 2.79 11.32
CA ASP A 56 -7.34 2.12 12.60
C ASP A 56 -6.62 0.76 12.69
N SER A 57 -6.75 -0.06 11.64
CA SER A 57 -5.99 -1.31 11.49
C SER A 57 -4.48 -1.07 11.62
N MET A 58 -3.91 -0.14 10.88
CA MET A 58 -2.48 0.20 10.97
C MET A 58 -2.08 0.63 12.38
N ASN A 59 -2.82 1.54 13.01
CA ASN A 59 -2.49 2.05 14.34
C ASN A 59 -2.52 1.00 15.45
N ARG A 60 -3.21 -0.14 15.26
CA ARG A 60 -3.22 -1.26 16.21
C ARG A 60 -2.15 -2.32 15.95
N CYS A 61 -1.58 -2.36 14.75
CA CYS A 61 -0.62 -3.41 14.36
C CYS A 61 0.84 -3.07 14.68
N TRP A 62 1.14 -1.85 15.12
CA TRP A 62 2.50 -1.39 15.40
C TRP A 62 2.63 -0.94 16.85
N ALA A 63 3.86 -0.97 17.37
CA ALA A 63 4.14 -0.59 18.76
C ALA A 63 3.74 0.86 19.06
N GLU A 64 3.82 1.73 18.05
CA GLU A 64 3.35 3.11 18.09
C GLU A 64 2.35 3.35 16.96
N ARG A 65 1.47 4.34 17.16
CA ARG A 65 0.51 4.74 16.12
C ARG A 65 1.28 5.26 14.90
N LEU A 66 0.86 4.88 13.70
CA LEU A 66 1.42 5.40 12.46
C LEU A 66 0.80 6.75 12.06
N VAL A 67 -0.47 6.95 12.41
CA VAL A 67 -1.23 8.16 12.11
C VAL A 67 -1.84 8.73 13.38
N GLU A 68 -1.60 10.00 13.59
CA GLU A 68 -2.21 10.79 14.65
C GLU A 68 -3.20 11.81 14.07
N THR A 69 -4.30 12.02 14.80
CA THR A 69 -5.37 12.95 14.40
C THR A 69 -5.50 14.03 15.45
N THR A 70 -5.46 15.30 15.04
CA THR A 70 -5.69 16.42 15.97
C THR A 70 -7.20 16.71 16.04
N ALA A 71 -7.78 16.62 17.24
CA ALA A 71 -9.16 17.05 17.49
C ALA A 71 -9.20 18.56 17.84
N GLY A 72 -10.18 19.30 17.33
CA GLY A 72 -10.41 20.73 17.64
C GLY A 72 -10.68 21.58 16.40
N GLY A 73 -11.51 22.63 16.49
CA GLY A 73 -11.84 23.54 15.37
C GLY A 73 -10.75 24.58 15.11
N GLY A 74 -10.10 24.53 13.94
CA GLY A 74 -9.10 25.51 13.51
C GLY A 74 -8.19 24.99 12.39
N ALA A 75 -7.21 25.80 11.96
CA ALA A 75 -6.25 25.48 10.90
C ALA A 75 -5.36 24.25 11.17
N ALA A 76 -5.37 23.73 12.40
CA ALA A 76 -4.64 22.52 12.82
C ALA A 76 -5.47 21.22 12.78
N LYS A 77 -6.70 21.24 12.22
CA LYS A 77 -7.48 20.02 11.97
C LYS A 77 -6.79 19.15 10.94
N GLY A 78 -6.63 17.87 11.24
CA GLY A 78 -6.11 16.96 10.24
C GLY A 78 -5.63 15.64 10.79
N ALA A 79 -4.96 14.91 9.91
CA ALA A 79 -4.23 13.71 10.20
C ALA A 79 -2.81 13.83 9.64
N ARG A 80 -1.83 13.36 10.40
CA ARG A 80 -0.42 13.36 9.99
C ARG A 80 0.21 12.03 10.33
N LEU A 81 1.26 11.68 9.60
CA LEU A 81 2.11 10.57 9.99
C LEU A 81 2.94 10.96 11.21
N THR A 82 3.00 10.05 12.17
CA THR A 82 4.00 10.09 13.24
C THR A 82 5.38 9.74 12.66
N ASP A 83 6.44 9.93 13.44
CA ASP A 83 7.79 9.50 13.04
C ASP A 83 7.86 7.97 12.81
N CYS A 84 7.15 7.19 13.63
CA CYS A 84 6.96 5.76 13.42
C CYS A 84 6.26 5.49 12.07
N GLY A 85 5.19 6.23 11.77
CA GLY A 85 4.46 6.15 10.50
C GLY A 85 5.34 6.38 9.28
N ARG A 86 6.18 7.43 9.31
CA ARG A 86 7.14 7.74 8.24
C ARG A 86 8.19 6.63 8.10
N THR A 87 8.71 6.12 9.21
CA THR A 87 9.71 5.05 9.24
C THR A 87 9.17 3.76 8.66
N VAL A 88 7.95 3.35 9.06
CA VAL A 88 7.27 2.16 8.54
C VAL A 88 7.00 2.30 7.05
N LEU A 89 6.48 3.44 6.61
CA LEU A 89 6.22 3.70 5.20
C LEU A 89 7.51 3.61 4.36
N ALA A 90 8.58 4.29 4.78
CA ALA A 90 9.86 4.27 4.09
C ALA A 90 10.44 2.85 4.01
N SER A 91 10.36 2.09 5.11
CA SER A 91 10.83 0.71 5.19
C SER A 91 10.04 -0.21 4.28
N TYR A 92 8.71 -0.08 4.25
CA TYR A 92 7.84 -0.86 3.36
C TYR A 92 8.14 -0.56 1.88
N ARG A 93 8.30 0.72 1.50
CA ARG A 93 8.68 1.08 0.12
C ARG A 93 10.06 0.58 -0.27
N ALA A 94 11.00 0.55 0.67
CA ALA A 94 12.32 -0.05 0.45
C ALA A 94 12.22 -1.56 0.23
N LEU A 95 11.38 -2.25 0.99
CA LEU A 95 11.10 -3.68 0.78
C LEU A 95 10.48 -3.96 -0.59
N GLU A 96 9.49 -3.17 -1.02
CA GLU A 96 8.91 -3.29 -2.37
C GLU A 96 9.99 -3.17 -3.45
N ARG A 97 10.86 -2.15 -3.36
CA ARG A 97 11.98 -2.00 -4.31
C ARG A 97 12.92 -3.20 -4.33
N ARG A 98 13.28 -3.73 -3.16
CA ARG A 98 14.16 -4.92 -3.05
C ARG A 98 13.52 -6.17 -3.64
N LEU A 99 12.22 -6.36 -3.45
CA LEU A 99 11.48 -7.49 -4.01
C LEU A 99 11.37 -7.41 -5.53
N ALA A 100 11.13 -6.22 -6.10
CA ALA A 100 11.09 -6.01 -7.55
C ALA A 100 12.46 -6.30 -8.18
N ASP A 101 13.50 -5.81 -7.52
CA ASP A 101 14.88 -6.01 -7.92
C ASP A 101 15.32 -7.48 -7.85
N ALA A 102 14.92 -8.21 -6.80
CA ALA A 102 15.12 -9.65 -6.71
C ALA A 102 14.36 -10.41 -7.80
N ALA A 103 13.12 -10.02 -8.12
CA ALA A 103 12.34 -10.65 -9.18
C ALA A 103 13.00 -10.53 -10.55
N ARG A 104 13.54 -9.35 -10.88
CA ARG A 104 14.29 -9.13 -12.13
C ARG A 104 15.51 -10.03 -12.23
N ARG A 105 16.27 -10.19 -11.14
CA ARG A 105 17.44 -11.09 -11.12
C ARG A 105 17.08 -12.59 -11.06
N GLY A 106 15.87 -12.94 -10.65
CA GLY A 106 15.49 -14.30 -10.24
C GLY A 106 14.74 -15.12 -11.29
N GLY A 107 14.94 -14.86 -12.58
CA GLY A 107 14.34 -15.64 -13.67
C GLY A 107 13.03 -15.08 -14.25
N LEU A 108 12.64 -13.85 -13.90
CA LEU A 108 11.49 -13.20 -14.54
C LEU A 108 11.67 -13.08 -16.05
N ASP A 109 12.88 -12.78 -16.53
CA ASP A 109 13.18 -12.65 -17.96
C ASP A 109 13.02 -13.99 -18.69
N GLU A 110 13.44 -15.10 -18.07
CA GLU A 110 13.29 -16.45 -18.63
C GLU A 110 11.82 -16.84 -18.77
N LEU A 111 11.01 -16.58 -17.73
CA LEU A 111 9.57 -16.87 -17.77
C LEU A 111 8.86 -15.98 -18.81
N THR A 112 9.20 -14.70 -18.89
CA THR A 112 8.57 -13.77 -19.84
C THR A 112 8.97 -14.04 -21.29
N ALA A 113 10.18 -14.54 -21.55
CA ALA A 113 10.61 -14.98 -22.89
C ALA A 113 9.79 -16.18 -23.41
N LEU A 114 9.21 -16.99 -22.52
CA LEU A 114 8.33 -18.11 -22.87
C LEU A 114 6.85 -17.70 -23.07
N MET A 115 6.48 -16.46 -22.71
CA MET A 115 5.11 -15.98 -22.85
C MET A 115 4.77 -15.63 -24.30
N ARG A 116 3.51 -15.87 -24.68
CA ARG A 116 2.95 -15.33 -25.93
C ARG A 116 2.81 -13.81 -25.83
N ALA A 117 2.96 -13.12 -26.96
CA ALA A 117 2.70 -11.68 -27.05
C ALA A 117 1.24 -11.29 -26.73
N ALA A 118 0.29 -12.19 -26.98
CA ALA A 118 -1.12 -12.03 -26.64
C ALA A 118 -1.74 -13.39 -26.25
N PRO A 119 -2.76 -13.40 -25.35
CA PRO A 119 -3.48 -14.61 -25.03
C PRO A 119 -4.25 -15.12 -26.26
N LEU A 120 -4.35 -16.44 -26.40
CA LEU A 120 -5.27 -17.05 -27.36
C LEU A 120 -6.72 -16.73 -26.95
N PRO A 121 -7.67 -16.70 -27.90
CA PRO A 121 -9.09 -16.62 -27.54
C PRO A 121 -9.45 -17.76 -26.58
N PRO A 122 -10.41 -17.55 -25.66
CA PRO A 122 -10.92 -18.63 -24.82
C PRO A 122 -11.33 -19.81 -25.70
N SER A 123 -10.99 -21.03 -25.31
CA SER A 123 -11.52 -22.22 -25.98
C SER A 123 -13.05 -22.15 -25.93
N ALA A 124 -13.72 -22.31 -27.07
CA ALA A 124 -15.16 -22.46 -27.08
C ALA A 124 -15.52 -23.60 -26.10
N LYS A 125 -16.39 -23.29 -25.13
CA LYS A 125 -16.96 -24.33 -24.26
C LYS A 125 -17.68 -25.33 -25.19
N PRO A 126 -17.51 -26.65 -25.00
CA PRO A 126 -18.45 -27.60 -25.58
C PRO A 126 -19.87 -27.32 -25.06
#